data_AF-A0A2D7B253-F1
#
_entry.id   AF-A0A2D7B253-F1
#
_cell.length_a   1.000
_cell.length_b   1.000
_cell.length_c   1.000
_cell.angle_alpha   90.00
_cell.angle_beta   90.00
_cell.angle_gamma   90.00
#
_symmetry.space_group_name_H-M   'P 1'
#
loop_
_entity.id
_entity.type
_entity.pdbx_description
1 polymer ?
#
loop_
_entity_poly.entity_id
_entity_poly.type
_entity_poly.pdbx_seq_one_letter_code
_entity_poly.pdbx_strand_id
1 'polypeptide(L)'
;MHVSRTQWLCAGLSLILFAGLALGEAGLWPLDAFDRAITDAIPALRSESLNLLMLAVTALGDSRFLIFVSVVTIGALLIAKAWREAILFGVAFSLMPLIVKVLKVTIARPRPTVDLYGGVESFSFPSGHATNSALIYGALALLSLAVFRKLPGRLIAAAFALLAIMIALSRVYLGAHWPSDTLAGLGLAGLMLTIISIRHEEARLPDAAKFVPFVLVLITAAFPLYLLVALPEARDLYTALHSE
;
A
#
# COMPACT_ATOMS: atom_id res chain seq x y z
N MET A 1 -16.50 6.22 -22.44
CA MET A 1 -15.26 6.32 -21.66
C MET A 1 -14.10 6.53 -22.60
N HIS A 2 -13.50 7.72 -22.60
CA HIS A 2 -12.29 8.01 -23.34
C HIS A 2 -11.10 7.88 -22.38
N VAL A 3 -10.29 6.84 -22.52
CA VAL A 3 -9.09 6.65 -21.67
C VAL A 3 -7.99 7.60 -22.13
N SER A 4 -7.49 8.45 -21.24
CA SER A 4 -6.41 9.39 -21.53
C SER A 4 -5.07 8.68 -21.79
N ARG A 5 -4.16 9.36 -22.52
CA ARG A 5 -2.79 8.86 -22.74
C ARG A 5 -2.06 8.59 -21.42
N THR A 6 -2.26 9.46 -20.42
CA THR A 6 -1.67 9.31 -19.09
C THR A 6 -2.17 8.05 -18.39
N GLN A 7 -3.46 7.74 -18.44
CA GLN A 7 -4.00 6.50 -17.87
C GLN A 7 -3.41 5.27 -18.56
N TRP A 8 -3.29 5.28 -19.90
CA TRP A 8 -2.64 4.17 -20.62
C TRP A 8 -1.17 4.00 -20.22
N LEU A 9 -0.42 5.09 -20.09
CA LEU A 9 0.97 5.08 -19.62
C LEU A 9 1.06 4.50 -18.20
N CYS A 10 0.22 4.96 -17.27
CA CYS A 10 0.19 4.46 -15.90
C CYS A 10 -0.16 2.96 -15.84
N ALA A 11 -1.17 2.51 -16.59
CA ALA A 11 -1.52 1.10 -16.68
C ALA A 11 -0.37 0.27 -17.26
N GLY A 12 0.23 0.72 -18.36
CA GLY A 12 1.33 0.03 -19.02
C GLY A 12 2.56 -0.11 -18.12
N LEU A 13 2.98 0.99 -17.47
CA LEU A 13 4.10 0.97 -16.53
C LEU A 13 3.83 0.07 -15.31
N SER A 14 2.61 0.14 -14.76
CA SER A 14 2.20 -0.70 -13.63
C SER A 14 2.18 -2.19 -13.99
N LEU A 15 1.70 -2.51 -15.20
CA LEU A 15 1.67 -3.87 -15.73
C LEU A 15 3.09 -4.39 -15.96
N ILE A 16 3.93 -3.60 -16.63
CA ILE A 16 5.32 -3.96 -16.93
C ILE A 16 6.09 -4.19 -15.62
N LEU A 17 5.90 -3.33 -14.61
CA LEU A 17 6.54 -3.48 -13.32
C LEU A 17 6.10 -4.79 -12.62
N PHE A 18 4.80 -5.01 -12.46
CA PHE A 18 4.29 -6.21 -11.80
C PHE A 18 4.67 -7.49 -12.56
N ALA A 19 4.40 -7.54 -13.86
CA ALA A 19 4.67 -8.70 -14.69
C ALA A 19 6.18 -8.98 -14.81
N GLY A 20 7.00 -7.94 -14.98
CA GLY A 20 8.46 -8.09 -15.05
C GLY A 20 9.05 -8.69 -13.78
N LEU A 21 8.58 -8.26 -12.61
CA LEU A 21 9.01 -8.81 -11.32
C LEU A 21 8.46 -10.23 -11.10
N ALA A 22 7.20 -10.50 -11.45
CA ALA A 22 6.62 -11.83 -11.37
C ALA A 22 7.33 -12.85 -12.30
N LEU A 23 7.72 -12.42 -13.50
CA LEU A 23 8.52 -13.24 -14.42
C LEU A 23 9.95 -13.43 -13.93
N GLY A 24 10.53 -12.43 -13.25
CA GLY A 24 11.82 -12.56 -12.57
C GLY A 24 11.77 -13.63 -11.49
N GLU A 25 10.74 -13.62 -10.67
CA GLU A 25 10.50 -14.65 -9.64
C GLU A 25 10.28 -16.04 -10.27
N ALA A 26 9.64 -16.10 -11.43
CA ALA A 26 9.51 -17.34 -12.21
C ALA A 26 10.82 -17.80 -12.88
N GLY A 27 11.94 -17.11 -12.66
CA GLY A 27 13.28 -17.49 -13.14
C GLY A 27 13.64 -16.99 -14.54
N LEU A 28 12.87 -16.07 -15.14
CA LEU A 28 13.18 -15.55 -16.49
C LEU A 28 14.36 -14.56 -16.52
N TRP A 29 14.74 -14.00 -15.37
CA TRP A 29 15.91 -13.13 -15.22
C TRP A 29 16.37 -13.13 -13.75
N PRO A 30 17.64 -12.75 -13.43
CA PRO A 30 18.20 -12.94 -12.09
C PRO A 30 17.68 -11.90 -11.08
N LEU A 31 16.41 -12.04 -10.67
CA LEU A 31 15.75 -11.18 -9.70
C LEU A 31 16.45 -11.19 -8.34
N ASP A 32 16.97 -12.35 -7.93
CA ASP A 32 17.66 -12.52 -6.65
C ASP A 32 18.88 -11.61 -6.47
N ALA A 33 19.60 -11.30 -7.56
CA ALA A 33 20.76 -10.41 -7.50
C ALA A 33 20.33 -8.98 -7.14
N PHE A 34 19.20 -8.52 -7.69
CA PHE A 34 18.62 -7.22 -7.37
C PHE A 34 18.15 -7.17 -5.91
N ASP A 35 17.44 -8.21 -5.47
CA ASP A 35 16.90 -8.27 -4.11
C ASP A 35 18.01 -8.32 -3.05
N ARG A 36 19.04 -9.15 -3.24
CA ARG A 36 20.18 -9.24 -2.34
C ARG A 36 20.99 -7.95 -2.30
N ALA A 37 21.26 -7.33 -3.45
CA ALA A 37 22.04 -6.09 -3.50
C ALA A 37 21.46 -4.97 -2.63
N ILE A 38 20.12 -4.90 -2.52
CA ILE A 38 19.46 -3.92 -1.66
C ILE A 38 19.36 -4.44 -0.23
N THR A 39 18.88 -5.67 -0.01
CA THR A 39 18.67 -6.23 1.33
C THR A 39 19.98 -6.30 2.14
N ASP A 40 21.10 -6.66 1.50
CA ASP A 40 22.40 -6.79 2.17
C ASP A 40 22.99 -5.43 2.58
N ALA A 41 22.52 -4.32 1.99
CA ALA A 41 22.93 -2.97 2.37
C ALA A 41 22.14 -2.40 3.56
N ILE A 42 20.98 -2.97 3.88
CA ILE A 42 20.08 -2.49 4.95
C ILE A 42 20.72 -2.51 6.35
N PRO A 43 21.48 -3.54 6.77
CA PRO A 43 22.09 -3.58 8.10
C PRO A 43 22.95 -2.34 8.42
N ALA A 44 23.68 -1.80 7.43
CA ALA A 44 24.51 -0.62 7.60
C ALA A 44 23.70 0.68 7.85
N LEU A 45 22.40 0.68 7.53
CA LEU A 45 21.50 1.80 7.75
C LEU A 45 20.76 1.71 9.10
N ARG A 46 20.98 0.66 9.90
CA ARG A 46 20.21 0.46 11.13
C ARG A 46 20.64 1.38 12.26
N SER A 47 19.66 1.99 12.88
CA SER A 47 19.81 2.76 14.12
C SER A 47 18.51 2.68 14.91
N GLU A 48 18.57 2.86 16.23
CA GLU A 48 17.38 2.79 17.08
C GLU A 48 16.28 3.76 16.62
N SER A 49 16.65 5.01 16.31
CA SER A 49 15.70 6.03 15.84
C SER A 49 15.07 5.68 14.50
N LEU A 50 15.86 5.16 13.55
CA LEU A 50 15.33 4.78 12.24
C LEU A 50 14.48 3.51 12.31
N ASN A 51 14.83 2.56 13.19
CA ASN A 51 14.00 1.39 13.47
C ASN A 51 12.63 1.82 13.99
N LEU A 52 12.58 2.71 14.98
CA LEU A 52 11.32 3.23 15.52
C LEU A 52 10.48 3.97 14.48
N LEU A 53 11.12 4.78 13.63
CA LEU A 53 10.46 5.44 12.52
C LEU A 53 9.86 4.42 11.55
N MET A 54 10.62 3.41 11.14
CA MET A 54 10.17 2.40 10.18
C MET A 54 9.06 1.51 10.76
N LEU A 55 9.10 1.18 12.05
CA LEU A 55 8.01 0.51 12.75
C LEU A 55 6.74 1.37 12.81
N ALA A 56 6.87 2.66 13.12
CA ALA A 56 5.72 3.57 13.12
C ALA A 56 5.12 3.71 11.70
N VAL A 57 5.97 3.91 10.70
CA VAL A 57 5.54 4.00 9.29
C VAL A 57 4.86 2.71 8.85
N THR A 58 5.42 1.55 9.17
CA THR A 58 4.85 0.26 8.74
C THR A 58 3.49 0.00 9.37
N ALA A 59 3.23 0.51 10.57
CA ALA A 59 1.94 0.39 11.25
C ALA A 59 0.79 1.08 10.48
N LEU A 60 1.07 2.12 9.67
CA LEU A 60 0.08 2.70 8.75
C LEU A 60 -0.32 1.73 7.63
N GLY A 61 0.54 0.76 7.31
CA GLY A 61 0.25 -0.30 6.34
C GLY A 61 -0.34 -1.57 6.96
N ASP A 62 -0.57 -1.60 8.27
CA ASP A 62 -1.15 -2.77 8.93
C ASP A 62 -2.60 -2.99 8.49
N SER A 63 -3.00 -4.27 8.40
CA SER A 63 -4.32 -4.65 7.91
C SER A 63 -5.45 -4.10 8.80
N ARG A 64 -5.28 -4.07 10.13
CA ARG A 64 -6.30 -3.55 11.05
C ARG A 64 -6.50 -2.05 10.82
N PHE A 65 -5.41 -1.30 10.66
CA PHE A 65 -5.46 0.14 10.40
C PHE A 65 -6.05 0.43 9.01
N LEU A 66 -5.62 -0.30 7.98
CA LEU A 66 -6.13 -0.14 6.62
C LEU A 66 -7.63 -0.48 6.49
N ILE A 67 -8.13 -1.46 7.25
CA ILE A 67 -9.58 -1.75 7.34
C ILE A 67 -10.31 -0.54 7.93
N PHE A 68 -9.80 0.04 9.02
CA PHE A 68 -10.38 1.25 9.60
C PHE A 68 -10.42 2.42 8.58
N VAL A 69 -9.30 2.71 7.90
CA VAL A 69 -9.23 3.75 6.86
C VAL A 69 -10.25 3.50 5.74
N SER A 70 -10.36 2.24 5.30
CA SER A 70 -11.30 1.82 4.26
C SER A 70 -12.75 2.05 4.69
N VAL A 71 -13.12 1.62 5.90
CA VAL A 71 -14.48 1.79 6.44
C VAL A 71 -14.84 3.27 6.60
N VAL A 72 -13.93 4.07 7.14
CA VAL A 72 -14.16 5.52 7.31
C VAL A 72 -14.34 6.21 5.96
N THR A 73 -13.54 5.84 4.96
CA THR A 73 -13.61 6.42 3.61
C THR A 73 -14.91 6.03 2.90
N ILE A 74 -15.28 4.75 2.92
CA ILE A 74 -16.53 4.25 2.34
C ILE A 74 -17.74 4.88 3.06
N GLY A 75 -17.72 4.92 4.40
CA GLY A 75 -18.76 5.55 5.20
C GLY A 75 -18.97 7.02 4.84
N ALA A 76 -17.89 7.79 4.68
CA ALA A 76 -17.96 9.18 4.25
C ALA A 76 -18.57 9.33 2.85
N LEU A 77 -18.23 8.45 1.89
CA LEU A 77 -18.83 8.45 0.55
C LEU A 77 -20.32 8.10 0.60
N LEU A 78 -20.73 7.14 1.42
CA LEU A 78 -22.15 6.76 1.60
C LEU A 78 -22.96 7.91 2.21
N ILE A 79 -22.44 8.57 3.26
CA ILE A 79 -23.08 9.74 3.88
C ILE A 79 -23.20 10.90 2.86
N ALA A 80 -22.17 11.08 2.03
CA ALA A 80 -22.17 12.04 0.93
C ALA A 80 -23.08 11.63 -0.25
N LYS A 81 -23.77 10.48 -0.17
CA LYS A 81 -24.60 9.89 -1.23
C LYS A 81 -23.84 9.61 -2.54
N ALA A 82 -22.51 9.48 -2.46
CA ALA A 82 -21.63 9.09 -3.55
C ALA A 82 -21.61 7.56 -3.70
N TRP A 83 -22.78 6.96 -3.94
CA TRP A 83 -22.99 5.50 -3.91
C TRP A 83 -22.12 4.76 -4.94
N ARG A 84 -21.95 5.34 -6.12
CA ARG A 84 -21.15 4.75 -7.21
C ARG A 84 -19.69 4.63 -6.80
N GLU A 85 -19.16 5.68 -6.19
CA GLU A 85 -17.79 5.74 -5.69
C GLU A 85 -17.63 4.83 -4.48
N ALA A 86 -18.56 4.85 -3.53
CA ALA A 86 -18.55 3.95 -2.39
C ALA A 86 -18.49 2.47 -2.81
N ILE A 87 -19.28 2.07 -3.82
CA ILE A 87 -19.24 0.72 -4.39
C ILE A 87 -17.90 0.46 -5.09
N LEU A 88 -17.42 1.38 -5.93
CA LEU A 88 -16.16 1.23 -6.65
C LEU A 88 -14.97 1.02 -5.70
N PHE A 89 -14.82 1.90 -4.70
CA PHE A 89 -13.76 1.80 -3.70
C PHE A 89 -13.97 0.59 -2.78
N GLY A 90 -15.20 0.30 -2.36
CA GLY A 90 -15.51 -0.86 -1.53
C GLY A 90 -15.15 -2.20 -2.20
N VAL A 91 -15.47 -2.34 -3.49
CA VAL A 91 -15.08 -3.50 -4.28
C VAL A 91 -13.56 -3.56 -4.40
N ALA A 92 -12.88 -2.46 -4.76
CA ALA A 92 -11.43 -2.46 -4.91
C ALA A 92 -10.69 -2.80 -3.61
N PHE A 93 -11.09 -2.21 -2.48
CA PHE A 93 -10.49 -2.43 -1.16
C PHE A 93 -10.73 -3.85 -0.63
N SER A 94 -11.85 -4.47 -1.01
CA SER A 94 -12.15 -5.86 -0.64
C SER A 94 -11.46 -6.88 -1.57
N LEU A 95 -11.38 -6.57 -2.86
CA LEU A 95 -10.84 -7.47 -3.87
C LEU A 95 -9.30 -7.56 -3.79
N MET A 96 -8.61 -6.46 -3.52
CA MET A 96 -7.15 -6.44 -3.53
C MET A 96 -6.51 -7.40 -2.51
N PRO A 97 -6.93 -7.45 -1.22
CA PRO A 97 -6.41 -8.43 -0.28
C PRO A 97 -6.66 -9.88 -0.72
N LEU A 98 -7.76 -10.16 -1.42
CA LEU A 98 -8.05 -11.49 -1.97
C LEU A 98 -7.08 -11.84 -3.12
N ILE A 99 -6.85 -10.90 -4.04
CA ILE A 99 -5.86 -11.05 -5.12
C ILE A 99 -4.47 -11.32 -4.52
N VAL A 100 -4.05 -10.54 -3.52
CA VAL A 100 -2.76 -10.74 -2.84
C VAL A 100 -2.68 -12.13 -2.22
N LYS A 101 -3.73 -12.58 -1.52
CA LYS A 101 -3.74 -13.93 -0.91
C LYS A 101 -3.61 -15.02 -1.97
N VAL A 102 -4.35 -14.93 -3.07
CA VAL A 102 -4.27 -15.88 -4.18
C VAL A 102 -2.85 -15.89 -4.77
N LEU A 103 -2.28 -14.71 -5.07
CA LEU A 103 -0.93 -14.61 -5.60
C LEU A 103 0.11 -15.23 -4.66
N LYS A 104 -0.02 -14.98 -3.35
CA LYS A 104 0.86 -15.54 -2.32
C LYS A 104 0.88 -17.06 -2.35
N VAL A 105 -0.28 -17.73 -2.39
CA VAL A 105 -0.33 -19.20 -2.44
C VAL A 105 0.07 -19.76 -3.80
N THR A 106 -0.14 -19.03 -4.90
CA THR A 106 0.25 -19.52 -6.25
C THR A 106 1.74 -19.38 -6.51
N ILE A 107 2.37 -18.31 -6.03
CA ILE A 107 3.80 -18.03 -6.26
C ILE A 107 4.64 -18.69 -5.17
N ALA A 108 4.12 -18.75 -3.94
CA ALA A 108 4.73 -19.45 -2.81
C ALA A 108 6.18 -19.01 -2.51
N ARG A 109 6.53 -17.76 -2.83
CA ARG A 109 7.88 -17.22 -2.64
C ARG A 109 8.28 -17.16 -1.16
N PRO A 110 9.45 -17.68 -0.75
CA PRO A 110 9.94 -17.57 0.62
C PRO A 110 10.33 -16.12 0.98
N ARG A 111 10.18 -15.77 2.25
CA ARG A 111 10.59 -14.46 2.79
C ARG A 111 12.11 -14.37 2.99
N PRO A 112 12.67 -13.15 3.11
CA PRO A 112 14.07 -12.96 3.51
C PRO A 112 14.39 -13.55 4.88
N THR A 113 13.43 -13.47 5.81
CA THR A 113 13.53 -13.96 7.18
C THR A 113 12.56 -15.13 7.36
N VAL A 114 13.11 -16.29 7.70
CA VAL A 114 12.38 -17.56 7.81
C VAL A 114 11.79 -17.69 9.23
N ASP A 115 10.74 -18.48 9.40
CA ASP A 115 10.24 -19.00 10.70
C ASP A 115 9.40 -18.11 11.63
N LEU A 116 9.11 -16.86 11.29
CA LEU A 116 8.28 -15.97 12.14
C LEU A 116 6.86 -15.70 11.63
N TYR A 117 6.53 -16.17 10.44
CA TYR A 117 5.21 -15.99 9.82
C TYR A 117 4.54 -17.34 9.54
N GLY A 118 3.25 -17.47 9.89
CA GLY A 118 2.45 -18.68 9.69
C GLY A 118 1.42 -18.58 8.56
N GLY A 119 0.97 -19.74 8.06
CA GLY A 119 -0.10 -19.82 7.05
C GLY A 119 0.23 -19.09 5.75
N VAL A 120 -0.75 -18.44 5.13
CA VAL A 120 -0.54 -17.65 3.88
C VAL A 120 0.44 -16.50 4.08
N GLU A 121 0.61 -16.01 5.32
CA GLU A 121 1.55 -14.95 5.60
C GLU A 121 3.01 -15.42 5.61
N SER A 122 3.30 -16.72 5.51
CA SER A 122 4.68 -17.20 5.29
C SER A 122 5.23 -16.82 3.91
N PHE A 123 4.35 -16.59 2.92
CA PHE A 123 4.75 -16.22 1.57
C PHE A 123 4.98 -14.71 1.42
N SER A 124 6.01 -14.38 0.64
CA SER A 124 6.51 -13.00 0.49
C SER A 124 5.88 -12.23 -0.66
N PHE A 125 5.63 -12.86 -1.81
CA PHE A 125 5.25 -12.17 -3.04
C PHE A 125 3.73 -12.19 -3.31
N PRO A 126 3.12 -11.04 -3.65
CA PRO A 126 3.60 -9.68 -3.44
C PRO A 126 3.42 -9.26 -1.97
N SER A 127 4.04 -8.14 -1.58
CA SER A 127 3.87 -7.61 -0.23
C SER A 127 2.46 -7.06 0.00
N GLY A 128 1.71 -7.64 0.96
CA GLY A 128 0.36 -7.20 1.29
C GLY A 128 0.30 -5.79 1.88
N HIS A 129 1.24 -5.44 2.78
CA HIS A 129 1.34 -4.08 3.32
C HIS A 129 1.58 -3.07 2.20
N ALA A 130 2.57 -3.29 1.32
CA ALA A 130 2.85 -2.36 0.23
C ALA A 130 1.66 -2.25 -0.74
N THR A 131 1.08 -3.37 -1.15
CA THR A 131 -0.03 -3.42 -2.13
C THR A 131 -1.28 -2.72 -1.61
N ASN A 132 -1.76 -3.10 -0.42
CA ASN A 132 -3.03 -2.58 0.12
C ASN A 132 -2.89 -1.10 0.51
N SER A 133 -1.74 -0.71 1.08
CA SER A 133 -1.46 0.69 1.41
C SER A 133 -1.43 1.56 0.17
N ALA A 134 -0.72 1.12 -0.88
CA ALA A 134 -0.67 1.86 -2.14
C ALA A 134 -2.04 2.03 -2.77
N LEU A 135 -2.89 0.99 -2.75
CA LEU A 135 -4.26 1.10 -3.23
C LEU A 135 -5.09 2.08 -2.40
N ILE A 136 -5.09 1.96 -1.07
CA ILE A 136 -5.95 2.75 -0.19
C ILE A 136 -5.49 4.22 -0.14
N TYR A 137 -4.20 4.47 0.09
CA TYR A 137 -3.68 5.84 0.09
C TYR A 137 -3.67 6.45 -1.31
N GLY A 138 -3.43 5.67 -2.36
CA GLY A 138 -3.60 6.12 -3.74
C GLY A 138 -5.05 6.49 -4.07
N ALA A 139 -6.03 5.75 -3.56
CA ALA A 139 -7.44 6.07 -3.67
C ALA A 139 -7.78 7.40 -2.96
N LEU A 140 -7.25 7.60 -1.75
CA LEU A 140 -7.37 8.88 -1.04
C LEU A 140 -6.71 10.04 -1.79
N ALA A 141 -5.58 9.79 -2.47
CA ALA A 141 -4.94 10.76 -3.35
C ALA A 141 -5.85 11.14 -4.53
N LEU A 142 -6.48 10.16 -5.21
CA LEU A 142 -7.43 10.41 -6.29
C LEU A 142 -8.66 11.21 -5.80
N LEU A 143 -9.23 10.83 -4.65
CA LEU A 143 -10.33 11.57 -4.02
C LEU A 143 -9.94 13.01 -3.69
N SER A 144 -8.73 13.21 -3.16
CA SER A 144 -8.22 14.55 -2.81
C SER A 144 -8.08 15.45 -4.04
N LEU A 145 -7.67 14.89 -5.19
CA LEU A 145 -7.59 15.61 -6.46
C LEU A 145 -8.98 15.94 -7.03
N ALA A 146 -9.98 15.09 -6.80
CA ALA A 146 -11.34 15.31 -7.24
C ALA A 146 -12.08 16.36 -6.39
N VAL A 147 -11.74 16.42 -5.10
CA VAL A 147 -12.37 17.31 -4.10
C VAL A 147 -11.72 18.69 -4.04
N PHE A 148 -10.39 18.76 -3.91
CA PHE A 148 -9.67 20.01 -3.71
C PHE A 148 -9.05 20.48 -5.02
N ARG A 149 -9.40 21.70 -5.45
CA ARG A 149 -8.83 22.30 -6.66
C ARG A 149 -7.42 22.82 -6.42
N LYS A 150 -6.58 22.80 -7.47
CA LYS A 150 -5.26 23.46 -7.52
C LYS A 150 -4.24 22.83 -6.54
N LEU A 151 -3.47 23.66 -5.83
CA LEU A 151 -2.30 23.25 -5.05
C LEU A 151 -2.64 22.34 -3.84
N PRO A 152 -3.67 22.61 -3.02
CA PRO A 152 -3.94 21.79 -1.83
C PRO A 152 -4.22 20.31 -2.15
N GLY A 153 -5.04 20.03 -3.18
CA GLY A 153 -5.32 18.66 -3.60
C GLY A 153 -4.07 17.93 -4.09
N ARG A 154 -3.18 18.64 -4.79
CA ARG A 154 -1.89 18.08 -5.25
C ARG A 154 -0.94 17.77 -4.10
N LEU A 155 -0.87 18.63 -3.08
CA LEU A 155 -0.03 18.40 -1.90
C LEU A 155 -0.52 17.20 -1.08
N ILE A 156 -1.84 17.08 -0.86
CA ILE A 156 -2.43 15.93 -0.14
C ILE A 156 -2.20 14.64 -0.93
N ALA A 157 -2.41 14.66 -2.25
CA ALA A 157 -2.15 13.50 -3.10
C ALA A 157 -0.68 13.09 -3.08
N ALA A 158 0.25 14.04 -3.12
CA ALA A 158 1.68 13.78 -3.01
C ALA A 158 2.05 13.19 -1.64
N ALA A 159 1.46 13.68 -0.55
CA ALA A 159 1.68 13.14 0.78
C ALA A 159 1.24 11.67 0.90
N PHE A 160 0.08 11.31 0.35
CA PHE A 160 -0.39 9.92 0.32
C PHE A 160 0.47 9.02 -0.56
N ALA A 161 0.92 9.50 -1.72
CA ALA A 161 1.84 8.76 -2.58
C ALA A 161 3.18 8.51 -1.87
N LEU A 162 3.73 9.53 -1.20
CA LEU A 162 4.93 9.41 -0.40
C LEU A 162 4.74 8.41 0.74
N LEU A 163 3.60 8.45 1.44
CA LEU A 163 3.30 7.52 2.52
C LEU A 163 3.27 6.06 2.02
N ALA A 164 2.63 5.79 0.88
CA ALA A 164 2.62 4.44 0.29
C ALA A 164 4.04 3.94 -0.04
N ILE A 165 4.89 4.81 -0.58
CA ILE A 165 6.31 4.50 -0.85
C ILE A 165 7.07 4.24 0.46
N MET A 166 6.88 5.09 1.48
CA MET A 166 7.52 4.92 2.78
C MET A 166 7.11 3.61 3.47
N ILE A 167 5.83 3.20 3.34
CA ILE A 167 5.37 1.90 3.83
C ILE A 167 6.06 0.76 3.07
N ALA A 168 6.14 0.83 1.74
CA ALA A 168 6.85 -0.18 0.95
C ALA A 168 8.32 -0.31 1.38
N LEU A 169 9.03 0.81 1.51
CA LEU A 169 10.42 0.85 1.98
C LEU A 169 10.58 0.30 3.40
N SER A 170 9.63 0.59 4.31
CA SER A 170 9.67 0.06 5.67
C SER A 170 9.67 -1.47 5.69
N ARG A 171 8.99 -2.13 4.75
CA ARG A 171 8.93 -3.61 4.70
C ARG A 171 10.27 -4.23 4.32
N VAL A 172 11.01 -3.57 3.43
CA VAL A 172 12.37 -3.97 3.04
C VAL A 172 13.33 -3.71 4.19
N TYR A 173 13.28 -2.51 4.78
CA TYR A 173 14.14 -2.12 5.90
C TYR A 173 14.03 -3.05 7.12
N LEU A 174 12.79 -3.42 7.47
CA LEU A 174 12.50 -4.32 8.58
C LEU A 174 12.78 -5.80 8.26
N GLY A 175 13.27 -6.12 7.05
CA GLY A 175 13.60 -7.49 6.64
C GLY A 175 12.39 -8.40 6.41
N ALA A 176 11.19 -7.84 6.32
CA ALA A 176 9.95 -8.61 6.19
C ALA A 176 9.68 -9.07 4.75
N HIS A 177 10.17 -8.34 3.76
CA HIS A 177 9.93 -8.59 2.33
C HIS A 177 11.16 -8.25 1.49
N TRP A 178 11.29 -8.92 0.35
CA TRP A 178 12.25 -8.53 -0.68
C TRP A 178 11.84 -7.19 -1.33
N PRO A 179 12.81 -6.39 -1.81
CA PRO A 179 12.53 -5.18 -2.57
C PRO A 179 11.53 -5.39 -3.71
N SER A 180 11.71 -6.45 -4.49
CA SER A 180 10.82 -6.81 -5.60
C SER A 180 9.39 -7.14 -5.16
N ASP A 181 9.16 -7.74 -3.98
CA ASP A 181 7.81 -8.00 -3.47
C ASP A 181 7.03 -6.71 -3.26
N THR A 182 7.72 -5.67 -2.76
CA THR A 182 7.11 -4.38 -2.46
C THR A 182 6.86 -3.59 -3.74
N LEU A 183 7.81 -3.59 -4.68
CA LEU A 183 7.67 -2.96 -5.99
C LEU A 183 6.57 -3.63 -6.84
N ALA A 184 6.48 -4.96 -6.81
CA ALA A 184 5.39 -5.68 -7.44
C ALA A 184 4.05 -5.30 -6.84
N GLY A 185 3.98 -5.16 -5.50
CA GLY A 185 2.79 -4.67 -4.82
C GLY A 185 2.38 -3.26 -5.26
N LEU A 186 3.34 -2.34 -5.43
CA LEU A 186 3.08 -1.00 -5.98
C LEU A 186 2.55 -1.06 -7.42
N GLY A 187 3.12 -1.93 -8.27
CA GLY A 187 2.64 -2.15 -9.64
C GLY A 187 1.21 -2.69 -9.67
N LEU A 188 0.90 -3.69 -8.84
CA LEU A 188 -0.44 -4.26 -8.74
C LEU A 188 -1.47 -3.24 -8.26
N ALA A 189 -1.12 -2.43 -7.24
CA ALA A 189 -1.95 -1.32 -6.80
C ALA A 189 -2.16 -0.27 -7.90
N GLY A 190 -1.11 0.07 -8.66
CA GLY A 190 -1.14 1.00 -9.78
C GLY A 190 -2.13 0.59 -10.89
N LEU A 191 -2.22 -0.71 -11.20
CA LEU A 191 -3.22 -1.24 -12.12
C LEU A 191 -4.65 -0.98 -11.62
N MET A 192 -4.93 -1.32 -10.36
CA MET A 192 -6.25 -1.11 -9.77
C MET A 192 -6.60 0.38 -9.65
N LEU A 193 -5.64 1.23 -9.28
CA LEU A 193 -5.81 2.69 -9.22
C LEU A 193 -6.09 3.29 -10.60
N THR A 194 -5.49 2.74 -11.67
CA THR A 194 -5.78 3.19 -13.02
C THR A 194 -7.21 2.84 -13.43
N ILE A 195 -7.68 1.63 -13.07
CA ILE A 195 -9.08 1.24 -13.28
C ILE A 195 -10.02 2.19 -12.52
N ILE A 196 -9.73 2.48 -11.25
CA ILE A 196 -10.50 3.44 -10.44
C ILE A 196 -10.50 4.81 -11.11
N SER A 197 -9.34 5.31 -11.53
CA SER A 197 -9.19 6.61 -12.18
C SER A 197 -10.04 6.73 -13.46
N ILE A 198 -10.01 5.71 -14.33
CA ILE A 198 -10.84 5.67 -15.56
C ILE A 198 -12.33 5.71 -15.23
N ARG A 199 -12.75 4.98 -14.19
CA ARG A 199 -14.17 4.91 -13.78
C ARG A 199 -14.61 6.17 -13.04
N HIS A 200 -13.67 6.91 -12.45
CA HIS A 200 -13.88 8.09 -11.61
C HIS A 200 -13.65 9.42 -12.38
N GLU A 201 -13.17 9.41 -13.62
CA GLU A 201 -12.76 10.62 -14.36
C GLU A 201 -13.86 11.70 -14.50
N GLU A 202 -15.13 11.28 -14.53
CA GLU A 202 -16.29 12.18 -14.63
C GLU A 202 -16.91 12.53 -13.25
N ALA A 203 -16.43 11.93 -12.16
CA ALA A 203 -17.01 12.10 -10.84
C ALA A 203 -16.57 13.44 -10.22
N ARG A 204 -17.46 14.43 -10.25
CA ARG A 204 -17.37 15.59 -9.38
C ARG A 204 -18.10 15.24 -8.08
N LEU A 205 -17.36 15.24 -6.96
CA LEU A 205 -17.89 14.94 -5.63
C LEU A 205 -17.95 16.19 -4.72
N PRO A 206 -18.63 17.29 -5.12
CA PRO A 206 -18.61 18.54 -4.35
C PRO A 206 -19.24 18.38 -2.96
N ASP A 207 -20.21 17.48 -2.79
CA ASP A 207 -20.79 17.21 -1.47
C ASP A 207 -19.91 16.30 -0.61
N ALA A 208 -19.15 15.38 -1.21
CA ALA A 208 -18.18 14.56 -0.46
C ALA A 208 -17.02 15.40 0.08
N ALA A 209 -16.73 16.54 -0.56
CA ALA A 209 -15.69 17.47 -0.14
C ALA A 209 -15.79 17.90 1.32
N LYS A 210 -17.03 18.05 1.82
CA LYS A 210 -17.32 18.46 3.21
C LYS A 210 -16.84 17.41 4.22
N PHE A 211 -16.74 16.14 3.81
CA PHE A 211 -16.36 15.03 4.67
C PHE A 211 -14.87 14.68 4.58
N VAL A 212 -14.14 15.14 3.55
CA VAL A 212 -12.71 14.82 3.42
C VAL A 212 -11.87 15.33 4.60
N PRO A 213 -12.02 16.59 5.07
CA PRO A 213 -11.30 17.03 6.28
C PRO A 213 -11.60 16.14 7.49
N PHE A 214 -12.86 15.70 7.64
CA PHE A 214 -13.26 14.82 8.73
C PHE A 214 -12.60 13.44 8.63
N VAL A 215 -12.57 12.84 7.43
CA VAL A 215 -11.86 11.58 7.18
C VAL A 215 -10.38 11.72 7.50
N LEU A 216 -9.72 12.77 7.02
CA LEU A 216 -8.30 13.02 7.30
C LEU A 216 -8.03 13.20 8.79
N VAL A 217 -8.90 13.92 9.51
CA VAL A 217 -8.80 14.10 10.97
C VAL A 217 -8.98 12.78 11.69
N LEU A 218 -9.98 11.96 11.34
CA LEU A 218 -10.19 10.65 11.94
C LEU A 218 -8.98 9.72 11.73
N ILE A 219 -8.45 9.66 10.51
CA ILE A 219 -7.25 8.84 10.20
C ILE A 219 -6.06 9.34 11.03
N THR A 220 -5.84 10.65 11.07
CA THR A 220 -4.70 11.25 11.78
C THR A 220 -4.81 11.08 13.29
N ALA A 221 -6.01 11.22 13.86
CA ALA A 221 -6.26 11.07 15.29
C ALA A 221 -6.25 9.60 15.75
N ALA A 222 -6.71 8.69 14.90
CA ALA A 222 -6.69 7.25 15.20
C ALA A 222 -5.27 6.68 15.21
N PHE A 223 -4.35 7.26 14.44
CA PHE A 223 -3.02 6.69 14.27
C PHE A 223 -2.18 6.66 15.56
N PRO A 224 -2.06 7.75 16.36
CA PRO A 224 -1.37 7.68 17.65
C PRO A 224 -1.98 6.64 18.60
N LEU A 225 -3.30 6.52 18.63
CA LEU A 225 -3.99 5.51 19.45
C LEU A 225 -3.69 4.09 18.97
N TYR A 226 -3.68 3.90 17.65
CA TYR A 226 -3.33 2.61 17.05
C TYR A 226 -1.88 2.23 17.33
N LEU A 227 -0.94 3.20 17.31
CA LEU A 227 0.46 2.96 17.66
C LEU A 227 0.64 2.48 19.11
N LEU A 228 -0.21 2.89 20.05
CA LEU A 228 -0.13 2.38 21.43
C LEU A 228 -0.33 0.86 21.52
N VAL A 229 -1.08 0.30 20.57
CA VAL A 229 -1.35 -1.15 20.49
C VAL A 229 -0.37 -1.84 19.56
N ALA A 230 -0.12 -1.27 18.38
CA ALA A 230 0.67 -1.92 17.34
C ALA A 230 2.18 -1.85 17.57
N LEU A 231 2.68 -0.78 18.20
CA LEU A 231 4.12 -0.57 18.33
C LEU A 231 4.80 -1.58 19.27
N PRO A 232 4.22 -1.96 20.43
CA PRO A 232 4.78 -3.03 21.25
C PRO A 232 4.88 -4.37 20.48
N GLU A 233 3.77 -4.82 19.87
CA GLU A 233 3.73 -6.05 19.07
C GLU A 233 4.79 -6.04 17.94
N ALA A 234 4.92 -4.90 17.24
CA ALA A 234 5.85 -4.76 16.14
C ALA A 234 7.32 -4.71 16.60
N ARG A 235 7.60 -4.14 17.78
CA ARG A 235 8.93 -4.14 18.38
C ARG A 235 9.35 -5.54 18.78
N ASP A 236 8.47 -6.30 19.43
CA ASP A 236 8.76 -7.67 19.84
C ASP A 236 9.09 -8.55 18.62
N LEU A 237 8.30 -8.43 17.56
CA LEU A 237 8.55 -9.13 16.30
C LEU A 237 9.88 -8.68 15.65
N TYR A 238 10.18 -7.38 15.64
CA TYR A 238 11.42 -6.86 15.08
C TYR A 238 12.64 -7.34 15.86
N THR A 239 12.58 -7.37 17.19
CA THR A 239 13.66 -7.91 18.02
C THR A 239 13.86 -9.39 17.76
N ALA A 240 12.78 -10.18 17.64
CA ALA A 240 12.88 -11.60 17.29
C ALA A 240 13.48 -11.85 15.89
N LEU A 241 13.21 -10.98 14.92
CA LEU A 241 13.78 -11.04 13.57
C LEU A 241 15.31 -10.78 13.51
N HIS A 242 15.85 -10.14 14.54
CA HIS A 242 17.22 -9.61 14.54
C HIS A 242 18.04 -10.02 15.76
N SER A 243 17.52 -10.96 16.55
CA SER A 243 18.26 -11.60 17.62
C SER A 243 19.09 -12.75 17.06
N GLU A 244 20.21 -12.42 16.41
CA GLU A 244 21.37 -13.29 16.19
C GLU A 244 22.65 -12.57 16.62
#